data_AF-A0AAP0ZB98-F1
#
_entry.id   AF-A0AAP0ZB98-F1
#
_cell.length_a   1.000
_cell.length_b   1.000
_cell.length_c   1.000
_cell.angle_alpha   90.00
_cell.angle_beta   90.00
_cell.angle_gamma   90.00
#
_symmetry.space_group_name_H-M   'P 1'
#
loop_
_entity.id
_entity.type
_entity.pdbx_description
1 polymer ?
#
loop_
_entity_poly.entity_id
_entity_poly.type
_entity_poly.pdbx_seq_one_letter_code
_entity_poly.pdbx_strand_id
1 'polypeptide(L)'
;MERSMPKHLQIEMPDGSKWAVPVHVIAMNRAAYYAKNDGVSIEASLNNDTLPLFEADEFEIEDWAANNMNWEDVEHLAVCIGKGGSDYQEGWCNGEKKIIELPAA
;
A
#
# COMPACT_ATOMS: atom_id res chain seq x y z
N MET A 1 26.28 -5.38 7.70
CA MET A 1 25.19 -5.35 6.72
C MET A 1 24.19 -4.32 7.20
N GLU A 2 24.18 -3.17 6.55
CA GLU A 2 23.22 -2.11 6.83
C GLU A 2 21.83 -2.67 6.51
N ARG A 3 20.97 -2.79 7.50
CA ARG A 3 19.57 -3.19 7.27
C ARG A 3 18.94 -2.03 6.50
N SER A 4 18.83 -2.19 5.17
CA SER A 4 18.18 -1.20 4.31
C SER A 4 16.82 -0.82 4.90
N MET A 5 16.56 0.47 4.97
CA MET A 5 15.28 1.01 5.44
C MET A 5 14.14 0.36 4.65
N PRO A 6 13.03 -0.04 5.30
CA PRO A 6 11.91 -0.66 4.58
C PRO A 6 11.32 0.32 3.55
N LYS A 7 11.41 -0.03 2.26
CA LYS A 7 10.82 0.74 1.14
C LYS A 7 9.28 0.66 1.19
N HIS A 8 8.63 1.76 0.82
CA HIS A 8 7.17 1.86 0.71
C HIS A 8 6.78 2.50 -0.62
N LEU A 9 5.70 2.01 -1.24
CA LEU A 9 5.04 2.66 -2.35
C LEU A 9 4.06 3.71 -1.79
N GLN A 10 4.26 4.98 -2.14
CA GLN A 10 3.33 6.05 -1.78
C GLN A 10 2.26 6.19 -2.86
N ILE A 11 1.00 6.25 -2.43
CA ILE A 11 -0.17 6.45 -3.29
C ILE A 11 -0.91 7.70 -2.80
N GLU A 12 -1.28 8.59 -3.72
CA GLU A 12 -2.20 9.68 -3.45
C GLU A 12 -3.61 9.27 -3.92
N MET A 13 -4.56 9.27 -2.98
CA MET A 13 -5.95 8.86 -3.20
C MET A 13 -6.77 10.02 -3.78
N PRO A 14 -7.95 9.74 -4.39
CA PRO A 14 -8.81 10.79 -4.95
C PRO A 14 -9.28 11.86 -3.94
N ASP A 15 -9.31 11.55 -2.64
CA ASP A 15 -9.63 12.49 -1.56
C ASP A 15 -8.41 13.35 -1.13
N GLY A 16 -7.28 13.20 -1.81
CA GLY A 16 -6.01 13.85 -1.50
C GLY A 16 -5.25 13.21 -0.33
N SER A 17 -5.75 12.12 0.26
CA SER A 17 -5.01 11.40 1.29
C SER A 17 -3.82 10.65 0.69
N LYS A 18 -2.73 10.53 1.45
CA LYS A 18 -1.51 9.83 1.06
C LYS A 18 -1.32 8.60 1.91
N TRP A 19 -1.07 7.48 1.27
CA TRP A 19 -0.91 6.17 1.89
C TRP A 19 0.40 5.54 1.48
N ALA A 20 1.08 4.92 2.44
CA ALA A 20 2.31 4.18 2.23
C ALA A 20 2.05 2.68 2.35
N VAL A 21 2.28 1.93 1.28
CA VAL A 21 2.16 0.48 1.22
C VAL A 21 3.56 -0.13 1.29
N PRO A 22 3.85 -1.06 2.22
CA PRO A 22 5.17 -1.68 2.28
C PRO A 22 5.50 -2.48 1.01
N VAL A 23 6.64 -2.20 0.37
CA VAL A 23 7.05 -2.86 -0.89
C VAL A 23 7.19 -4.38 -0.72
N HIS A 24 7.54 -4.85 0.48
CA HIS A 24 7.67 -6.28 0.74
C HIS A 24 6.35 -7.05 0.53
N VAL A 25 5.19 -6.42 0.72
CA VAL A 25 3.87 -7.05 0.50
C VAL A 25 3.63 -7.26 -0.99
N ILE A 26 3.96 -6.23 -1.80
CA ILE A 26 3.88 -6.27 -3.26
C ILE A 26 4.84 -7.34 -3.79
N ALA A 27 6.07 -7.38 -3.26
CA ALA A 27 7.07 -8.39 -3.62
C ALA A 27 6.60 -9.81 -3.29
N MET A 28 5.95 -10.01 -2.13
CA MET A 28 5.43 -11.32 -1.75
C MET A 28 4.28 -11.77 -2.64
N ASN A 29 3.40 -10.85 -3.03
CA ASN A 29 2.31 -11.12 -3.96
C ASN A 29 2.85 -11.57 -5.33
N ARG A 30 3.79 -10.81 -5.91
CA ARG A 30 4.46 -11.18 -7.17
C ARG A 30 5.20 -12.50 -7.08
N ALA A 31 5.97 -12.70 -6.01
CA ALA A 31 6.74 -13.92 -5.80
C ALA A 31 5.83 -15.15 -5.68
N ALA A 32 4.69 -15.03 -4.98
CA ALA A 32 3.72 -16.12 -4.84
C ALA A 32 3.07 -16.50 -6.19
N TYR A 33 2.79 -15.52 -7.05
CA TYR A 33 2.28 -15.76 -8.40
C TYR A 33 3.28 -16.56 -9.24
N TYR A 34 4.53 -16.08 -9.37
CA TYR A 34 5.54 -16.76 -10.19
C TYR A 34 6.03 -18.07 -9.59
N ALA A 35 6.08 -18.21 -8.26
CA ALA A 35 6.39 -19.48 -7.62
C ALA A 35 5.42 -20.58 -8.05
N LYS A 36 4.13 -20.25 -8.10
CA LYS A 36 3.10 -21.17 -8.60
C LYS A 36 3.23 -21.43 -10.10
N ASN A 37 3.49 -20.40 -10.90
CA ASN A 37 3.60 -20.52 -12.36
C ASN A 37 4.81 -21.36 -12.79
N ASP A 38 5.94 -21.18 -12.10
CA ASP A 38 7.23 -21.75 -12.49
C ASP A 38 7.56 -23.04 -11.71
N GLY A 39 6.73 -23.41 -10.73
CA GLY A 39 6.91 -24.62 -9.93
C GLY A 39 8.07 -24.54 -8.94
N VAL A 40 8.36 -23.35 -8.42
CA VAL A 40 9.43 -23.10 -7.43
C VAL A 40 8.85 -22.66 -6.08
N SER A 41 9.69 -22.59 -5.03
CA SER A 41 9.24 -22.02 -3.75
C SER A 41 9.02 -20.50 -3.86
N ILE A 42 8.13 -19.96 -3.03
CA ILE A 42 7.94 -18.50 -2.88
C ILE A 42 9.27 -17.84 -2.53
N GLU A 43 10.05 -18.42 -1.62
CA GLU A 43 11.37 -17.90 -1.25
C GLU A 43 12.34 -17.84 -2.43
N ALA A 44 12.34 -18.84 -3.32
CA ALA A 44 13.19 -18.84 -4.50
C ALA A 44 12.74 -17.78 -5.52
N SER A 45 11.44 -17.67 -5.78
CA SER A 45 10.86 -16.63 -6.65
C SER A 45 11.10 -15.22 -6.11
N LEU A 46 11.02 -15.05 -4.78
CA LEU A 46 11.27 -13.78 -4.13
C LEU A 46 12.74 -13.36 -4.24
N ASN A 47 13.67 -14.23 -3.83
CA ASN A 47 15.08 -13.87 -3.70
C ASN A 47 15.84 -13.85 -5.03
N ASN A 48 15.45 -14.68 -6.00
CA ASN A 48 16.20 -14.82 -7.26
C ASN A 48 15.60 -14.03 -8.42
N ASP A 49 14.35 -13.56 -8.31
CA ASP A 49 13.67 -12.83 -9.38
C ASP A 49 13.04 -11.52 -8.88
N THR A 50 12.09 -11.60 -7.95
CA THR A 50 11.28 -10.42 -7.58
C THR A 50 12.09 -9.32 -6.88
N LEU A 51 12.91 -9.64 -5.89
CA LEU A 51 13.74 -8.64 -5.20
C LEU A 51 14.82 -8.04 -6.11
N PRO A 52 15.60 -8.83 -6.88
CA PRO A 52 16.53 -8.27 -7.87
C PRO A 52 15.85 -7.35 -8.88
N LEU A 53 14.66 -7.71 -9.38
CA LEU A 53 13.90 -6.87 -10.30
C LEU A 53 13.49 -5.54 -9.66
N PHE A 54 12.90 -5.58 -8.47
CA PHE A 54 12.46 -4.38 -7.74
C PHE A 54 13.62 -3.49 -7.27
N GLU A 55 14.82 -4.06 -7.08
CA GLU A 55 16.03 -3.28 -6.80
C GLU A 55 16.58 -2.61 -8.06
N ALA A 56 16.49 -3.28 -9.21
CA ALA A 56 16.94 -2.76 -10.49
C ALA A 56 16.00 -1.71 -11.09
N ASP A 57 14.69 -1.88 -10.90
CA ASP A 57 13.66 -1.00 -11.46
C ASP A 57 12.47 -0.82 -10.51
N GLU A 58 12.29 0.40 -10.00
CA GLU A 58 11.18 0.73 -9.11
C GLU A 58 9.84 0.84 -9.86
N PHE A 59 9.87 1.01 -11.19
CA PHE A 59 8.65 1.01 -12.01
C PHE A 59 7.92 -0.34 -11.95
N GLU A 60 8.66 -1.44 -11.83
CA GLU A 60 8.09 -2.79 -11.71
C GLU A 60 7.28 -2.98 -10.42
N ILE A 61 7.56 -2.20 -9.37
CA ILE A 61 6.77 -2.19 -8.13
C ILE A 61 5.40 -1.56 -8.40
N GLU A 62 5.39 -0.41 -9.08
CA GLU A 62 4.17 0.33 -9.44
C GLU A 62 3.32 -0.48 -10.43
N ASP A 63 3.93 -0.99 -11.50
CA ASP A 63 3.25 -1.77 -12.53
C ASP A 63 2.59 -3.03 -11.96
N TRP A 64 3.33 -3.78 -11.12
CA TRP A 64 2.76 -4.96 -10.50
C TRP A 64 1.59 -4.62 -9.58
N ALA A 65 1.75 -3.61 -8.72
CA ALA A 65 0.72 -3.17 -7.80
C ALA A 65 -0.54 -2.68 -8.53
N ALA A 66 -0.40 -1.94 -9.62
CA ALA A 66 -1.53 -1.37 -10.35
C ALA A 66 -2.28 -2.39 -11.22
N ASN A 67 -1.57 -3.36 -11.81
CA ASN A 67 -2.16 -4.28 -12.78
C ASN A 67 -2.56 -5.65 -12.19
N ASN A 68 -2.01 -6.04 -11.03
CA ASN A 68 -2.18 -7.40 -10.48
C ASN A 68 -2.69 -7.42 -9.03
N MET A 69 -2.87 -6.26 -8.38
CA MET A 69 -3.37 -6.15 -7.02
C MET A 69 -4.51 -5.15 -6.93
N ASN A 70 -5.37 -5.32 -5.93
CA ASN A 70 -6.41 -4.38 -5.54
C ASN A 70 -6.05 -3.70 -4.21
N TRP A 71 -6.75 -2.61 -3.89
CA TRP A 71 -6.58 -1.93 -2.60
C TRP A 71 -6.83 -2.87 -1.40
N GLU A 72 -7.84 -3.75 -1.49
CA GLU A 72 -8.16 -4.74 -0.47
C GLU A 72 -7.00 -5.70 -0.15
N ASP A 73 -6.08 -5.93 -1.09
CA ASP A 73 -4.91 -6.78 -0.87
C ASP A 73 -3.88 -6.14 0.08
N VAL A 74 -3.90 -4.81 0.22
CA VAL A 74 -2.86 -4.05 0.94
C VAL A 74 -3.38 -3.15 2.05
N GLU A 75 -4.70 -2.87 2.10
CA GLU A 75 -5.29 -1.87 3.00
C GLU A 75 -4.99 -2.14 4.48
N HIS A 76 -4.89 -3.40 4.88
CA HIS A 76 -4.62 -3.83 6.25
C HIS A 76 -3.18 -3.58 6.71
N LEU A 77 -2.26 -3.32 5.77
CA LEU A 77 -0.85 -2.98 6.03
C LEU A 77 -0.48 -1.56 5.59
N ALA A 78 -1.40 -0.88 4.90
CA ALA A 78 -1.19 0.48 4.45
C ALA A 78 -1.24 1.47 5.62
N VAL A 79 -0.31 2.43 5.61
CA VAL A 79 -0.24 3.48 6.62
C VAL A 79 -0.64 4.81 5.99
N CYS A 80 -1.66 5.47 6.54
CA CYS A 80 -2.00 6.84 6.14
C CYS A 80 -0.90 7.79 6.64
N ILE A 81 -0.18 8.41 5.70
CA ILE A 81 0.94 9.33 5.96
C ILE A 81 0.57 10.79 5.67
N GLY A 82 -0.58 11.03 5.04
CA GLY A 82 -1.17 12.34 4.86
C GLY A 82 -2.68 12.22 4.83
N LYS A 83 -3.40 12.90 5.73
CA LYS A 83 -4.85 12.94 5.65
C LYS A 83 -5.27 13.75 4.42
N GLY A 84 -6.37 13.33 3.81
CA GLY A 84 -6.97 14.09 2.71
C GLY A 84 -7.29 15.52 3.12
N GLY A 85 -7.29 16.40 2.14
CA GLY A 85 -7.69 17.78 2.33
C GLY A 85 -9.16 17.84 2.69
N SER A 86 -9.49 18.22 3.91
CA SER A 86 -10.85 18.57 4.31
C SER A 86 -10.80 19.95 4.94
N ASP A 87 -11.63 20.87 4.46
CA ASP A 87 -11.84 22.13 5.16
C ASP A 87 -12.70 21.86 6.39
N TYR A 88 -12.03 21.44 7.47
CA TYR A 88 -12.69 21.14 8.74
C TYR A 88 -13.40 22.37 9.30
N GLN A 89 -12.92 23.58 9.00
CA GLN A 89 -13.55 24.81 9.46
C GLN A 89 -14.86 25.06 8.70
N GLU A 90 -14.87 24.88 7.38
CA GLU A 90 -16.07 24.98 6.57
C GLU A 90 -17.10 23.91 6.96
N GLY A 91 -16.66 22.65 7.12
CA GLY A 91 -17.51 21.56 7.60
C GLY A 91 -18.10 21.84 8.99
N TRP A 92 -17.30 22.41 9.90
CA TRP A 92 -17.77 22.82 11.23
C TRP A 92 -18.79 23.96 11.17
N CYS A 93 -18.51 25.02 10.42
CA CYS A 93 -19.40 26.17 10.29
C CYS A 93 -20.71 25.80 9.58
N ASN A 94 -20.61 25.16 8.41
CA ASN A 94 -21.67 25.09 7.40
C ASN A 94 -22.11 23.68 7.03
N GLY A 95 -21.41 22.63 7.48
CA GLY A 95 -21.80 21.24 7.25
C GLY A 95 -23.14 20.89 7.89
N GLU A 96 -23.81 19.86 7.36
CA GLU A 96 -25.05 19.32 7.91
C GLU A 96 -24.82 18.82 9.36
N LYS A 97 -25.69 19.27 10.29
CA LYS A 97 -25.55 18.98 11.71
C LYS A 97 -26.71 18.14 12.22
N LYS A 98 -26.38 17.07 12.93
CA LYS A 98 -27.34 16.24 13.67
C LYS A 98 -26.81 15.98 15.07
N ILE A 99 -27.68 16.11 16.07
CA ILE A 99 -27.36 15.75 17.46
C ILE A 99 -27.59 14.25 17.62
N ILE A 100 -26.60 13.54 18.14
CA ILE A 100 -26.66 12.10 18.46
C ILE A 100 -26.10 11.85 19.87
N GLU A 101 -26.54 10.78 20.51
CA GLU A 101 -25.97 10.29 21.78
C GLU A 101 -25.01 9.14 21.47
N LEU A 102 -23.80 9.19 22.04
CA LEU A 102 -22.83 8.10 21.96
C LEU A 102 -22.78 7.37 23.31
N PRO A 103 -22.62 6.03 23.31
CA PRO A 103 -22.38 5.30 24.54
C PRO A 103 -21.10 5.82 25.21
N ALA A 104 -21.12 5.91 26.55
CA ALA A 104 -19.92 6.22 27.32
C ALA A 104 -18.87 5.11 27.09
N ALA A 105 -17.63 5.53 26.86
CA ALA A 105 -16.48 4.65 26.64
C ALA A 105 -16.14 3.77 27.85
#